data_AF-A0A6J6LBB8-F1
#
_entry.id   AF-A0A6J6LBB8-F1
#
_cell.length_a   1.000
_cell.length_b   1.000
_cell.length_c   1.000
_cell.angle_alpha   90.00
_cell.angle_beta   90.00
_cell.angle_gamma   90.00
#
_symmetry.space_group_name_H-M   'P 1'
#
loop_
_entity.id
_entity.type
_entity.pdbx_description
1 polymer ?
#
loop_
_entity_poly.entity_id
_entity_poly.type
_entity_poly.pdbx_seq_one_letter_code
_entity_poly.pdbx_strand_id
1 'polypeptide(L)' 'MSLDVASISPVPTEEEAAAIAAAVTMMWPQPVVASNDKKSYNHWRFSGRWWANDAISRRGRPGA' A
#
# COMPACT_ATOMS: atom_id res chain seq x y z
N MET A 1 7.16 18.24 -19.39
CA MET A 1 8.07 17.25 -18.79
C MET A 1 8.28 16.17 -19.83
N SER A 2 9.38 16.23 -20.58
CA SER A 2 9.74 15.16 -21.51
C SER A 2 10.34 14.03 -20.69
N LEU A 3 9.70 12.86 -20.69
CA LEU A 3 10.31 11.65 -20.15
C LEU A 3 11.25 11.17 -21.25
N ASP A 4 12.54 11.45 -21.11
CA ASP A 4 13.58 10.81 -21.92
C ASP A 4 13.60 9.32 -21.53
N VAL A 5 12.68 8.55 -22.11
CA VAL A 5 12.69 7.09 -22.06
C VAL A 5 14.00 6.66 -22.69
N ALA A 6 14.85 6.01 -21.90
CA ALA A 6 16.11 5.47 -22.38
C ALA A 6 15.84 4.60 -23.62
N SER A 7 16.62 4.82 -24.69
CA SER A 7 16.53 4.00 -25.89
C SER A 7 16.92 2.56 -25.57
N ILE A 8 15.99 1.62 -25.70
CA ILE A 8 16.24 0.20 -25.48
C ILE A 8 17.02 -0.34 -26.69
N SER A 9 18.21 -0.88 -26.44
CA SER A 9 19.06 -1.49 -27.47
C SER A 9 19.56 -2.86 -26.98
N PRO A 10 19.40 -3.94 -27.78
CA PRO A 10 18.76 -3.95 -29.10
C PRO A 10 17.25 -3.69 -29.05
N VAL A 11 16.69 -3.20 -30.14
CA VAL A 11 15.24 -3.02 -30.27
C VAL A 11 14.60 -4.42 -30.37
N PRO A 12 13.70 -4.80 -29.44
CA PRO A 12 13.05 -6.10 -29.46
C PRO A 12 12.16 -6.25 -30.69
N THR A 13 11.97 -7.48 -31.15
CA THR A 13 10.97 -7.77 -32.19
C THR A 13 9.55 -7.52 -31.67
N GLU A 14 8.56 -7.47 -32.56
CA GLU A 14 7.16 -7.27 -32.18
C GLU A 14 6.67 -8.41 -31.27
N GLU A 15 7.09 -9.64 -31.55
CA GLU A 15 6.77 -10.82 -30.74
C GLU A 15 7.40 -10.73 -29.34
N GLU A 16 8.66 -10.31 -29.25
CA GLU A 16 9.36 -10.14 -27.98
C GLU A 16 8.73 -9.02 -27.14
N ALA A 17 8.40 -7.89 -27.78
CA ALA A 17 7.72 -6.78 -27.11
C ALA A 17 6.34 -7.22 -26.57
N ALA A 18 5.58 -7.98 -27.36
CA ALA A 18 4.29 -8.53 -26.94
C ALA A 18 4.43 -9.51 -25.76
N ALA A 19 5.43 -10.39 -25.79
CA ALA A 19 5.69 -11.35 -24.72
C ALA A 19 6.07 -10.64 -23.41
N ILE A 20 6.90 -9.61 -23.47
CA ILE A 20 7.31 -8.81 -22.30
C ILE A 20 6.09 -8.07 -21.73
N ALA A 21 5.30 -7.39 -22.56
CA ALA A 21 4.12 -6.66 -22.13
C ALA A 21 3.09 -7.59 -21.46
N ALA A 22 2.88 -8.77 -22.02
CA ALA A 22 2.01 -9.79 -21.45
C ALA A 22 2.51 -10.27 -20.08
N ALA A 23 3.79 -10.59 -19.95
CA ALA A 23 4.40 -11.04 -18.70
C ALA A 23 4.28 -9.97 -17.60
N VAL A 24 4.61 -8.71 -17.91
CA VAL A 24 4.46 -7.58 -16.97
C VAL A 24 3.02 -7.44 -16.52
N THR A 25 2.06 -7.51 -17.46
CA THR A 25 0.63 -7.40 -17.16
C THR A 25 0.15 -8.52 -16.24
N MET A 26 0.58 -9.77 -16.49
CA MET A 26 0.21 -10.93 -15.68
C MET A 26 0.84 -10.91 -14.28
N MET A 27 2.06 -10.42 -14.16
CA MET A 27 2.77 -10.32 -12.87
C MET A 27 2.36 -9.08 -12.06
N TRP A 28 1.68 -8.11 -12.69
CA TRP A 28 1.33 -6.89 -12.00
C TRP A 28 0.30 -7.15 -10.90
N PRO A 29 0.55 -6.72 -9.65
CA PRO A 29 -0.41 -6.85 -8.57
C PRO A 29 -1.70 -6.12 -8.94
N GLN A 30 -2.82 -6.84 -8.94
CA GLN A 30 -4.12 -6.20 -9.11
C GLN A 30 -4.44 -5.41 -7.83
N PRO A 31 -4.93 -4.16 -7.95
CA PRO A 31 -5.38 -3.41 -6.79
C PRO A 31 -6.54 -4.17 -6.15
N VAL A 32 -6.25 -4.85 -5.04
CA VAL A 32 -7.29 -5.45 -4.23
C VAL A 32 -8.03 -4.30 -3.56
N VAL A 33 -9.29 -4.09 -3.93
CA VAL A 33 -10.17 -3.21 -3.16
C VAL A 33 -10.19 -3.79 -1.75
N ALA A 34 -9.61 -3.09 -0.80
CA ALA A 34 -9.62 -3.52 0.59
C ALA A 34 -11.08 -3.69 1.00
N SER A 35 -11.51 -4.93 1.21
CA SER A 35 -12.76 -5.18 1.90
C SER A 35 -12.64 -4.54 3.28
N ASN A 36 -13.64 -3.74 3.65
CA ASN A 36 -13.65 -2.93 4.88
C ASN A 36 -13.71 -3.79 6.17
N ASP A 37 -13.44 -5.09 6.07
CA ASP A 37 -13.78 -6.11 7.06
C ASP A 37 -12.68 -6.47 8.04
N LYS A 38 -11.55 -5.77 8.02
CA LYS A 38 -10.59 -5.86 9.11
C LYS A 38 -10.26 -4.47 9.59
N LYS A 39 -10.96 -4.04 10.65
CA LYS A 39 -10.38 -3.06 11.57
C LYS A 39 -8.98 -3.57 11.90
N SER A 40 -7.96 -2.94 11.35
CA SER A 40 -6.58 -3.17 11.74
C SER A 40 -6.50 -2.73 13.20
N TYR A 41 -6.72 -3.68 14.11
CA TYR A 41 -6.52 -3.44 15.52
C TYR A 41 -5.01 -3.26 15.67
N ASN A 42 -4.55 -2.02 15.64
CA ASN A 42 -3.15 -1.69 15.90
C ASN A 42 -2.79 -2.29 17.27
N HIS A 43 -2.04 -3.39 17.30
CA HIS A 43 -1.70 -4.12 18.53
C HIS A 43 -0.84 -3.29 19.51
N TRP A 44 -0.41 -2.10 19.10
CA TRP A 44 0.36 -1.20 19.92
C TRP A 44 -0.50 -0.55 21.02
N ARG A 45 -0.09 -0.79 22.26
CA ARG A 45 -0.71 -0.25 23.49
C ARG A 45 0.32 0.59 24.24
N PHE A 46 -0.07 1.75 24.77
CA PHE A 46 0.77 2.54 25.68
C PHE A 46 0.58 2.02 27.10
N SER A 47 1.66 1.59 27.78
CA SER A 47 1.60 1.00 29.13
C SER A 47 0.61 -0.19 29.26
N GLY A 48 0.43 -0.98 28.20
CA GLY A 48 -0.50 -2.12 28.18
C GLY A 48 -1.98 -1.75 28.01
N ARG A 49 -2.32 -0.45 27.95
CA ARG A 49 -3.67 0.06 27.73
C ARG A 49 -3.87 0.46 26.27
N TRP A 50 -5.04 0.15 25.75
CA TRP A 50 -5.48 0.67 24.45
C TRP A 50 -5.57 2.20 24.50
N TRP A 51 -5.33 2.84 23.37
CA TRP A 51 -5.67 4.26 23.22
C TRP A 51 -7.16 4.45 23.48
N ALA A 52 -7.51 5.38 24.36
CA ALA A 52 -8.89 5.77 24.56
C ALA A 52 -9.42 6.44 23.28
N ASN A 53 -10.39 5.82 22.64
CA ASN A 53 -11.00 6.35 21.42
C ASN A 53 -12.08 7.40 21.70
N ASP A 54 -12.62 7.40 22.92
CA ASP A 54 -13.61 8.36 23.36
C ASP A 54 -12.96 9.61 24.00
N ALA A 55 -13.53 10.78 23.70
CA ALA A 55 -13.06 12.07 24.16
C ALA A 55 -13.28 12.28 25.66
N ILE A 56 -14.28 11.63 26.29
CA ILE A 56 -14.51 11.74 27.74
C ILE A 56 -13.42 10.97 28.49
N SER A 57 -13.12 9.77 28.04
CA SER A 57 -12.06 8.91 28.62
C SER A 57 -10.66 9.54 28.58
N ARG A 58 -10.42 10.48 27.65
CA ARG A 58 -9.16 11.24 27.51
C ARG A 58 -9.01 12.41 28.50
N ARG A 59 -10.09 12.85 29.16
CA ARG A 59 -10.07 14.03 30.03
C ARG A 59 -9.52 13.76 31.43
N GLY A 60 -9.47 12.49 31.85
CA GLY A 60 -8.86 12.09 33.11
C GLY A 60 -7.34 12.18 33.03
N ARG A 61 -6.76 13.32 33.44
CA ARG A 61 -5.31 13.42 33.65
C ARG A 61 -4.96 12.63 34.92
N PRO A 62 -3.95 11.75 34.90
CA PRO A 62 -3.40 11.18 36.14
C PRO A 62 -2.84 12.33 36.99
N GLY A 63 -3.39 12.53 38.19
CA GLY A 63 -2.96 13.57 39.14
C GLY A 63 -3.92 14.75 39.33
N ALA A 64 -5.20 14.62 38.95
CA ALA A 64 -6.28 15.50 39.38
C ALA A 64 -7.12 14.87 40.50
#